data_AF-A0A1C5L9Y3-F1
#
_entry.id   AF-A0A1C5L9Y3-F1
#
_cell.length_a   1.000
_cell.length_b   1.000
_cell.length_c   1.000
_cell.angle_alpha   90.00
_cell.angle_beta   90.00
_cell.angle_gamma   90.00
#
_symmetry.space_group_name_H-M   'P 1'
#
loop_
_entity.id
_entity.type
_entity.pdbx_description
1 polymer ?
#
loop_
_entity_poly.entity_id
_entity_poly.type
_entity_poly.pdbx_seq_one_letter_code
_entity_poly.pdbx_strand_id
1 'polypeptide(L)'
;MSTDSTKKKDNHVSTSKALDDEQRVKILSPGMLVAKRFFRNKLAVAGLVILVTMFIFSFIGGMVSPYGESQVFRKTDHVWKDYAGATYNKSYIFETANGDEFPAQGQQKFILATNKGNDSFEANDVTYGLEQKGEDYWAIYSSESVATVLTLKGKSTYKQVGNTEVTDEIKEGYEEAVANDENTFEVDGITYTIEKAGRENQITISGEVAFATKKVFSAAAKDADLGFQFKQAVLDAIEAGETSFEYDGTKYELNTTEEETSTEVVKDGEVYATISNLLVSPQANGVFLSLSFKEAVEQAIADKATTFTAINEAGEEETYQLQTKNTQYVVRSQKATTVNDTYSAPSKKHWAGTDGNGMDMLTRLMYGGRISLMIGFVVIIIEGIIGILIGGISGYFGGWVDTILMRVVDVVICIPAMPLYIIIGSVMDYYKIDPRIRIYALCAILGIVGWPGIARMVRGQILSLREQEFMVATEATGVRISRRIFRHLIPNVIPQLIVIATMGLGDVILMEATLSFLGIGVKFPYASWGNIVNAVNDVYVLTNFWFVWIPAGFLILLTVLGFNFVGDGLRDAFDPKMKR
;
A
#
# COMPACT_ATOMS: atom_id res chain seq x y z
N MET A 1 58.19 -105.84 33.91
CA MET A 1 57.47 -105.64 35.18
C MET A 1 56.21 -104.84 34.87
N SER A 2 55.08 -105.54 34.91
CA SER A 2 53.70 -105.10 35.16
C SER A 2 53.08 -103.88 34.43
N THR A 3 52.05 -104.18 33.61
CA THR A 3 50.66 -103.60 33.58
C THR A 3 50.49 -102.09 33.31
N ASP A 4 49.54 -101.57 32.54
CA ASP A 4 48.26 -102.08 32.02
C ASP A 4 47.78 -101.19 30.85
N SER A 5 46.57 -101.45 30.38
CA SER A 5 46.09 -101.38 29.02
C SER A 5 44.92 -100.41 28.83
N THR A 6 44.74 -99.93 27.58
CA THR A 6 43.47 -99.49 26.94
C THR A 6 42.77 -98.23 27.49
N LYS A 7 42.34 -97.24 26.69
CA LYS A 7 41.39 -97.33 25.56
C LYS A 7 41.50 -96.11 24.63
N LYS A 8 41.14 -96.37 23.37
CA LYS A 8 41.23 -95.56 22.14
C LYS A 8 39.85 -94.98 21.77
N LYS A 9 39.87 -93.97 20.88
CA LYS A 9 38.80 -93.41 19.97
C LYS A 9 38.24 -92.05 20.42
N ASP A 10 38.20 -91.00 19.60
CA ASP A 10 37.91 -90.86 18.15
C ASP A 10 38.73 -89.71 17.50
N ASN A 11 39.35 -89.89 16.32
CA ASN A 11 38.91 -89.40 14.98
C ASN A 11 38.63 -87.88 14.92
N HIS A 12 39.11 -87.03 14.00
CA HIS A 12 39.58 -87.16 12.62
C HIS A 12 40.29 -85.84 12.19
N VAL A 13 41.39 -85.96 11.45
CA VAL A 13 41.89 -85.15 10.30
C VAL A 13 41.53 -83.65 10.19
N SER A 14 42.56 -82.79 10.07
CA SER A 14 42.76 -81.96 8.86
C SER A 14 44.11 -81.23 8.88
N THR A 15 44.96 -81.57 7.92
CA THR A 15 46.12 -80.78 7.51
C THR A 15 45.63 -79.66 6.59
N SER A 16 45.64 -78.41 7.04
CA SER A 16 45.66 -77.29 6.10
C SER A 16 46.27 -76.05 6.73
N LYS A 17 47.39 -75.60 6.13
CA LYS A 17 47.86 -74.21 6.04
C LYS A 17 47.14 -73.24 6.98
N ALA A 18 47.61 -73.12 8.21
CA ALA A 18 47.25 -72.03 9.12
C ALA A 18 48.53 -71.24 9.44
N LEU A 19 49.12 -70.69 8.39
CA LEU A 19 49.99 -69.54 8.49
C LEU A 19 49.45 -68.56 7.43
N ASP A 20 49.11 -67.36 7.92
CA ASP A 20 48.98 -66.10 7.15
C ASP A 20 47.59 -65.53 6.83
N ASP A 21 46.58 -65.71 7.70
CA ASP A 21 45.30 -64.96 7.60
C ASP A 21 45.07 -63.91 8.71
N GLU A 22 46.01 -63.74 9.66
CA GLU A 22 45.91 -62.74 10.74
C GLU A 22 46.27 -61.29 10.33
N GLN A 23 46.69 -61.05 9.07
CA GLN A 23 47.11 -59.72 8.60
C GLN A 23 46.42 -59.19 7.34
N ARG A 24 45.17 -59.55 7.07
CA ARG A 24 44.30 -58.68 6.25
C ARG A 24 43.59 -57.62 7.09
N VAL A 25 44.37 -56.81 7.82
CA VAL A 25 43.89 -55.50 8.25
C VAL A 25 43.70 -54.70 6.98
N LYS A 26 42.45 -54.56 6.53
CA LYS A 26 42.10 -53.63 5.46
C LYS A 26 42.49 -52.23 5.96
N ILE A 27 43.69 -51.76 5.59
CA ILE A 27 44.17 -50.42 5.93
C ILE A 27 43.18 -49.46 5.26
N LEU A 28 42.19 -49.01 6.04
CA LEU A 28 41.20 -48.06 5.58
C LEU A 28 41.95 -46.80 5.17
N SER A 29 41.67 -46.29 3.97
CA SER A 29 42.24 -45.01 3.56
C SER A 29 41.88 -43.92 4.59
N PRO A 30 42.71 -42.86 4.74
CA PRO A 30 42.43 -41.77 5.67
C PRO A 30 41.00 -41.23 5.54
N GLY A 31 40.48 -41.09 4.31
CA GLY A 31 39.09 -40.66 4.07
C GLY A 31 38.04 -41.66 4.58
N MET A 32 38.25 -42.97 4.43
CA MET A 32 37.34 -43.98 4.97
C MET A 32 37.33 -44.00 6.51
N LEU A 33 38.48 -43.71 7.15
CA LEU A 33 38.57 -43.60 8.61
C LEU A 33 37.76 -42.40 9.11
N VAL A 34 37.88 -41.25 8.45
CA VAL A 34 37.08 -40.04 8.73
C VAL A 34 35.60 -40.34 8.54
N ALA A 35 35.20 -40.92 7.41
CA ALA A 35 33.79 -41.28 7.15
C ALA A 35 33.24 -42.23 8.22
N LYS A 36 33.99 -43.28 8.59
CA LYS A 36 33.59 -44.20 9.66
C LYS A 36 33.43 -43.51 11.02
N ARG A 37 34.28 -42.52 11.34
CA ARG A 37 34.17 -41.73 12.57
C ARG A 37 32.96 -40.79 12.53
N PHE A 38 32.74 -40.13 11.39
CA PHE A 38 31.60 -39.25 11.16
C PHE A 38 30.27 -39.99 11.36
N PHE A 39 30.06 -41.12 10.67
CA PHE A 39 28.81 -41.89 10.78
C PHE A 39 28.60 -42.56 12.15
N ARG A 40 29.62 -42.57 13.02
CA ARG A 40 29.46 -43.03 14.41
C ARG A 40 28.92 -41.92 15.32
N ASN A 41 29.07 -40.64 14.95
CA ASN A 41 28.50 -39.53 15.70
C ASN A 41 27.01 -39.38 15.33
N LYS A 42 26.11 -39.66 16.29
CA LYS A 42 24.66 -39.60 16.08
C LYS A 42 24.16 -38.20 15.71
N LEU A 43 24.75 -37.15 16.30
CA LEU A 43 24.39 -35.76 16.00
C LEU A 43 24.80 -35.40 14.56
N ALA A 44 25.99 -35.82 14.14
CA ALA A 44 26.47 -35.62 12.77
C ALA A 44 25.56 -36.28 11.72
N VAL A 45 25.11 -37.51 11.99
CA VAL A 45 24.18 -38.23 11.11
C VAL A 45 22.81 -37.54 11.10
N ALA A 46 22.29 -37.11 12.25
CA ALA A 46 21.04 -36.36 12.31
C ALA A 46 21.12 -35.04 11.52
N GLY A 47 22.21 -34.29 11.68
CA GLY A 47 22.47 -33.07 10.91
C GLY A 47 22.51 -33.32 9.40
N LEU A 48 23.19 -34.39 8.98
CA LEU A 48 23.24 -34.78 7.57
C LEU A 48 21.84 -35.10 7.02
N VAL A 49 21.02 -35.85 7.77
CA VAL A 49 19.63 -36.16 7.38
C VAL A 49 18.79 -34.88 7.26
N ILE A 50 18.94 -33.94 8.19
CA ILE A 50 18.26 -32.65 8.13
C ILE A 50 18.66 -31.91 6.85
N LEU A 51 19.96 -31.76 6.57
CA LEU A 51 20.44 -31.03 5.39
C LEU A 51 20.00 -31.68 4.08
N VAL A 52 20.05 -33.01 3.97
CA VAL A 52 19.56 -33.73 2.79
C VAL A 52 18.07 -33.48 2.60
N THR A 53 17.29 -33.52 3.68
CA THR A 53 15.85 -33.23 3.64
C THR A 53 15.59 -31.78 3.22
N MET A 54 16.33 -30.82 3.76
CA MET A 54 16.21 -29.40 3.41
C MET A 54 16.60 -29.14 1.95
N PHE A 55 17.64 -29.81 1.46
CA PHE A 55 18.05 -29.72 0.07
C PHE A 55 16.99 -30.28 -0.88
N ILE A 56 16.43 -31.45 -0.58
CA ILE A 56 15.32 -32.05 -1.34
C ILE A 56 14.11 -31.11 -1.31
N PHE A 57 13.71 -30.63 -0.13
CA PHE A 57 12.60 -29.70 0.03
C PHE A 57 12.78 -28.43 -0.81
N SER A 58 13.98 -27.87 -0.82
CA SER A 58 14.28 -26.58 -1.47
C SER A 58 14.46 -26.68 -2.98
N PHE A 59 15.18 -27.71 -3.46
CA PHE A 59 15.52 -27.85 -4.87
C PHE A 59 14.50 -28.67 -5.65
N ILE A 60 13.94 -29.71 -5.03
CA ILE A 60 12.98 -30.62 -5.66
C ILE A 60 11.54 -30.20 -5.35
N GLY A 61 11.26 -29.63 -4.17
CA GLY A 61 9.90 -29.25 -3.77
C GLY A 61 9.19 -28.35 -4.78
N GLY A 62 9.88 -27.36 -5.34
CA GLY A 62 9.32 -26.48 -6.37
C GLY A 62 8.89 -27.18 -7.67
N MET A 63 9.41 -28.38 -7.97
CA MET A 63 8.97 -29.20 -9.11
C MET A 63 7.74 -30.05 -8.80
N VAL A 64 7.49 -30.33 -7.52
CA VAL A 64 6.35 -31.10 -7.03
C VAL A 64 5.18 -30.19 -6.70
N SER A 65 5.44 -28.92 -6.39
CA SER A 65 4.39 -27.93 -6.15
C SER A 65 3.50 -27.74 -7.38
N PRO A 66 2.16 -27.74 -7.22
CA PRO A 66 1.24 -27.47 -8.32
C PRO A 66 1.23 -25.99 -8.77
N TYR A 67 1.99 -25.12 -8.10
CA TYR A 67 1.95 -23.66 -8.29
C TYR A 67 3.29 -23.09 -8.72
N GLY A 68 3.24 -21.99 -9.48
CA GLY A 68 4.43 -21.21 -9.85
C GLY A 68 5.00 -20.40 -8.68
N GLU A 69 6.30 -20.09 -8.71
CA GLU A 69 7.01 -19.34 -7.66
C GLU A 69 6.35 -17.98 -7.32
N SER A 70 5.82 -17.28 -8.34
CA SER A 70 5.20 -15.96 -8.21
C SER A 70 3.71 -15.95 -8.57
N GLN A 71 3.03 -17.10 -8.46
CA GLN A 71 1.61 -17.20 -8.80
C GLN A 71 0.73 -16.58 -7.71
N VAL A 72 -0.04 -15.56 -8.07
CA VAL A 72 -0.96 -14.85 -7.17
C VAL A 72 -2.37 -15.42 -7.30
N PHE A 73 -2.95 -15.81 -6.17
CA PHE A 73 -4.33 -16.25 -6.04
C PHE A 73 -5.24 -15.08 -5.66
N ARG A 74 -6.45 -15.08 -6.20
CA ARG A 74 -7.45 -14.04 -5.99
C ARG A 74 -8.77 -14.65 -5.53
N LYS A 75 -9.53 -13.89 -4.75
CA LYS A 75 -10.91 -14.19 -4.34
C LYS A 75 -11.82 -13.01 -4.62
N THR A 76 -13.11 -13.26 -4.71
CA THR A 76 -14.12 -12.20 -4.73
C THR A 76 -14.44 -11.83 -3.29
N ASP A 77 -14.33 -10.55 -2.97
CA ASP A 77 -14.67 -10.02 -1.64
C ASP A 77 -15.56 -8.78 -1.80
N HIS A 78 -16.33 -8.45 -0.77
CA HIS A 78 -17.24 -7.30 -0.77
C HIS A 78 -16.55 -6.14 -0.06
N VAL A 79 -16.19 -5.11 -0.84
CA VAL A 79 -15.47 -3.95 -0.32
C VAL A 79 -16.40 -2.75 -0.35
N TRP A 80 -16.42 -2.00 0.77
CA TRP A 80 -17.12 -0.73 0.86
C TRP A 80 -16.45 0.30 -0.06
N LYS A 81 -17.21 0.77 -1.06
CA LYS A 81 -16.78 1.84 -1.98
C LYS A 81 -17.68 3.05 -1.82
N ASP A 82 -17.05 4.22 -1.86
CA ASP A 82 -17.77 5.49 -1.80
C ASP A 82 -18.71 5.58 -3.01
N TYR A 83 -19.97 5.88 -2.74
CA TYR A 83 -21.07 5.84 -3.71
C TYR A 83 -21.67 7.23 -3.90
N ALA A 84 -21.99 7.91 -2.80
CA ALA A 84 -22.50 9.29 -2.79
C ALA A 84 -21.84 10.09 -1.67
N GLY A 85 -21.79 11.41 -1.83
CA GLY A 85 -21.48 12.36 -0.78
C GLY A 85 -22.70 13.22 -0.49
N ALA A 86 -22.91 13.56 0.78
CA ALA A 86 -23.93 14.50 1.20
C ALA A 86 -23.33 15.62 2.06
N THR A 87 -23.75 16.86 1.86
CA THR A 87 -23.24 18.03 2.60
C THR A 87 -24.33 19.07 2.74
N TYR A 88 -24.51 19.59 3.94
CA TYR A 88 -25.42 20.71 4.16
C TYR A 88 -24.89 21.95 3.45
N ASN A 89 -25.69 22.50 2.54
CA ASN A 89 -25.36 23.72 1.83
C ASN A 89 -25.46 24.90 2.80
N LYS A 90 -24.35 25.62 2.95
CA LYS A 90 -24.27 26.83 3.80
C LYS A 90 -24.14 28.11 2.97
N SER A 91 -24.08 27.98 1.65
CA SER A 91 -23.88 29.10 0.72
C SER A 91 -25.18 29.39 -0.02
N TYR A 92 -25.43 30.67 -0.30
CA TYR A 92 -26.55 31.07 -1.13
C TYR A 92 -26.33 30.65 -2.59
N ILE A 93 -27.34 30.03 -3.16
CA ILE A 93 -27.52 29.75 -4.58
C ILE A 93 -28.33 30.90 -5.15
N PHE A 94 -27.83 31.51 -6.22
CA PHE A 94 -28.49 32.62 -6.90
C PHE A 94 -29.14 32.09 -8.17
N GLU A 95 -30.43 32.34 -8.35
CA GLU A 95 -31.18 32.03 -9.56
C GLU A 95 -31.71 33.34 -10.14
N THR A 96 -31.76 33.48 -11.47
CA THR A 96 -32.19 34.72 -12.14
C THR A 96 -33.41 34.52 -13.01
N ALA A 97 -34.20 35.58 -13.17
CA ALA A 97 -35.45 35.54 -13.94
C ALA A 97 -35.23 35.32 -15.45
N ASN A 98 -34.12 35.81 -16.00
CA ASN A 98 -33.84 35.80 -17.45
C ASN A 98 -32.82 34.73 -17.89
N GLY A 99 -32.40 33.84 -16.98
CA GLY A 99 -31.40 32.80 -17.28
C GLY A 99 -29.95 33.29 -17.40
N ASP A 100 -29.71 34.59 -17.31
CA ASP A 100 -28.36 35.18 -17.24
C ASP A 100 -27.74 34.98 -15.84
N GLU A 101 -26.43 34.81 -15.72
CA GLU A 101 -25.80 34.66 -14.39
C GLU A 101 -25.88 35.97 -13.58
N PHE A 102 -26.34 35.88 -12.32
CA PHE A 102 -26.30 37.02 -11.41
C PHE A 102 -24.83 37.47 -11.21
N PRO A 103 -24.47 38.75 -11.43
CA PRO A 103 -23.07 39.17 -11.50
C PRO A 103 -22.26 38.77 -10.26
N ALA A 104 -21.06 38.24 -10.45
CA ALA A 104 -20.20 37.81 -9.33
C ALA A 104 -19.92 38.93 -8.31
N GLN A 105 -19.80 40.19 -8.77
CA GLN A 105 -19.68 41.34 -7.87
C GLN A 105 -20.97 41.57 -7.06
N GLY A 106 -22.13 41.37 -7.68
CA GLY A 106 -23.44 41.42 -7.02
C GLY A 106 -23.56 40.33 -5.95
N GLN A 107 -23.18 39.09 -6.25
CA GLN A 107 -23.17 37.99 -5.27
C GLN A 107 -22.30 38.31 -4.03
N GLN A 108 -21.11 38.86 -4.24
CA GLN A 108 -20.21 39.25 -3.14
C GLN A 108 -20.79 40.39 -2.29
N LYS A 109 -21.37 41.41 -2.95
CA LYS A 109 -21.97 42.56 -2.26
C LYS A 109 -23.27 42.18 -1.54
N PHE A 110 -24.05 41.24 -2.08
CA PHE A 110 -25.19 40.63 -1.39
C PHE A 110 -24.77 40.00 -0.06
N ILE A 111 -23.73 39.15 -0.07
CA ILE A 111 -23.23 38.50 1.15
C ILE A 111 -22.76 39.55 2.17
N LEU A 112 -22.12 40.63 1.71
CA LEU A 112 -21.68 41.71 2.60
C LEU A 112 -22.87 42.51 3.16
N ALA A 113 -23.90 42.77 2.34
CA ALA A 113 -25.08 43.54 2.70
C ALA A 113 -25.93 42.80 3.74
N THR A 114 -26.22 41.51 3.51
CA THR A 114 -26.97 40.67 4.44
C THR A 114 -26.25 40.50 5.78
N ASN A 115 -24.92 40.31 5.78
CA ASN A 115 -24.13 40.25 7.02
C ASN A 115 -24.11 41.57 7.81
N LYS A 116 -24.32 42.71 7.14
CA LYS A 116 -24.36 44.04 7.77
C LYS A 116 -25.78 44.49 8.15
N GLY A 117 -26.81 43.74 7.74
CA GLY A 117 -28.21 44.14 7.91
C GLY A 117 -28.64 45.28 6.99
N ASN A 118 -27.99 45.43 5.83
CA ASN A 118 -28.42 46.40 4.83
C ASN A 118 -29.57 45.82 3.99
N ASP A 119 -30.56 46.66 3.69
CA ASP A 119 -31.71 46.36 2.82
C ASP A 119 -31.42 46.54 1.32
N SER A 120 -30.22 47.01 0.98
CA SER A 120 -29.81 47.29 -0.38
C SER A 120 -28.29 47.32 -0.56
N PHE A 121 -27.84 47.15 -1.79
CA PHE A 121 -26.44 47.38 -2.19
C PHE A 121 -26.34 47.84 -3.63
N GLU A 122 -25.25 48.49 -3.99
CA GLU A 122 -25.00 48.94 -5.35
C GLU A 122 -23.89 48.10 -5.99
N ALA A 123 -24.10 47.56 -7.19
CA ALA A 123 -23.08 46.84 -7.97
C ALA A 123 -23.19 47.19 -9.46
N ASN A 124 -22.05 47.45 -10.12
CA ASN A 124 -22.01 47.87 -11.53
C ASN A 124 -23.00 49.02 -11.88
N ASP A 125 -23.08 50.06 -11.03
CA ASP A 125 -23.98 51.21 -11.19
C ASP A 125 -25.49 50.87 -11.17
N VAL A 126 -25.86 49.65 -10.75
CA VAL A 126 -27.23 49.21 -10.49
C VAL A 126 -27.43 49.08 -8.98
N THR A 127 -28.54 49.62 -8.48
CA THR A 127 -28.94 49.45 -7.08
C THR A 127 -29.79 48.19 -6.96
N TYR A 128 -29.41 47.27 -6.08
CA TYR A 128 -30.15 46.07 -5.78
C TYR A 128 -30.81 46.20 -4.41
N GLY A 129 -32.14 46.11 -4.37
CA GLY A 129 -32.93 46.00 -3.15
C GLY A 129 -33.02 44.54 -2.68
N LEU A 130 -33.01 44.34 -1.37
CA LEU A 130 -33.05 43.04 -0.72
C LEU A 130 -34.30 42.92 0.15
N GLU A 131 -35.11 41.92 -0.15
CA GLU A 131 -36.25 41.56 0.68
C GLU A 131 -36.03 40.17 1.27
N GLN A 132 -36.02 40.10 2.60
CA GLN A 132 -35.96 38.82 3.29
C GLN A 132 -37.33 38.16 3.27
N LYS A 133 -37.48 37.08 2.49
CA LYS A 133 -38.73 36.30 2.42
C LYS A 133 -38.75 35.16 3.44
N GLY A 134 -37.58 34.63 3.80
CA GLY A 134 -37.41 33.56 4.78
C GLY A 134 -36.05 33.59 5.50
N GLU A 135 -35.78 32.63 6.38
CA GLU A 135 -34.48 32.54 7.10
C GLU A 135 -33.32 32.35 6.09
N ASP A 136 -33.55 31.52 5.08
CA ASP A 136 -32.56 31.13 4.08
C ASP A 136 -32.93 31.57 2.65
N TYR A 137 -33.90 32.48 2.48
CA TYR A 137 -34.43 32.91 1.18
C TYR A 137 -34.64 34.43 1.09
N TRP A 138 -34.09 35.02 0.02
CA TRP A 138 -34.13 36.46 -0.27
C TRP A 138 -34.56 36.71 -1.71
N ALA A 139 -35.47 37.67 -1.91
CA ALA A 139 -35.76 38.24 -3.22
C ALA A 139 -34.83 39.44 -3.48
N ILE A 140 -34.32 39.54 -4.70
CA ILE A 140 -33.38 40.58 -5.14
C ILE A 140 -34.03 41.37 -6.28
N TYR A 141 -34.27 42.64 -6.02
CA TYR A 141 -34.84 43.57 -6.98
C TYR A 141 -33.74 44.45 -7.55
N SER A 142 -33.66 44.62 -8.86
CA SER A 142 -32.84 45.68 -9.44
C SER A 142 -33.68 46.94 -9.56
N SER A 143 -33.11 48.06 -9.14
CA SER A 143 -33.58 49.40 -9.50
C SER A 143 -32.50 50.05 -10.36
N GLU A 144 -32.75 50.13 -11.66
CA GLU A 144 -31.91 50.89 -12.59
C GLU A 144 -32.56 52.25 -12.84
N SER A 145 -31.81 53.32 -12.59
CA SER A 145 -32.24 54.66 -12.98
C SER A 145 -32.05 54.82 -14.49
N VAL A 146 -33.09 55.25 -15.20
CA VAL A 146 -33.11 55.43 -16.66
C VAL A 146 -33.03 56.91 -17.04
N ALA A 147 -33.74 57.77 -16.31
CA ALA A 147 -33.72 59.20 -16.57
C ALA A 147 -34.10 60.01 -15.35
N THR A 148 -33.60 61.24 -15.30
CA THR A 148 -34.10 62.29 -14.42
C THR A 148 -34.86 63.31 -15.27
N VAL A 149 -36.10 63.62 -14.90
CA VAL A 149 -37.02 64.48 -15.62
C VAL A 149 -37.30 65.75 -14.82
N LEU A 150 -36.96 66.89 -15.41
CA LEU A 150 -37.28 68.20 -14.86
C LEU A 150 -38.42 68.85 -15.65
N THR A 151 -39.57 69.04 -15.00
CA THR A 151 -40.75 69.65 -15.62
C THR A 151 -40.90 71.10 -15.18
N LEU A 152 -40.73 72.03 -16.11
CA LEU A 152 -40.85 73.48 -15.87
C LEU A 152 -41.87 74.09 -16.84
N LYS A 153 -42.93 74.70 -16.29
CA LYS A 153 -44.00 75.35 -17.07
C LYS A 153 -44.58 74.46 -18.19
N GLY A 154 -44.79 73.18 -17.89
CA GLY A 154 -45.39 72.22 -18.83
C GLY A 154 -44.45 71.70 -19.93
N LYS A 155 -43.12 71.88 -19.80
CA LYS A 155 -42.13 71.22 -20.65
C LYS A 155 -41.20 70.35 -19.81
N SER A 156 -41.12 69.07 -20.16
CA SER A 156 -40.25 68.07 -19.53
C SER A 156 -38.89 68.04 -20.22
N THR A 157 -37.81 68.05 -19.45
CA THR A 157 -36.44 67.82 -19.96
C THR A 157 -35.91 66.53 -19.36
N TYR A 158 -35.50 65.59 -20.21
CA TYR A 158 -35.02 64.27 -19.81
C TYR A 158 -33.48 64.25 -19.83
N LYS A 159 -32.89 63.93 -18.70
CA LYS A 159 -31.46 63.66 -18.57
C LYS A 159 -31.30 62.16 -18.37
N GLN A 160 -30.70 61.47 -19.34
CA GLN A 160 -30.43 60.04 -19.20
C GLN A 160 -29.50 59.79 -18.02
N VAL A 161 -29.84 58.77 -17.25
CA VAL A 161 -29.07 58.19 -16.15
C VAL A 161 -29.05 56.68 -16.39
N GLY A 162 -27.97 55.96 -16.10
CA GLY A 162 -27.90 54.52 -16.37
C GLY A 162 -27.67 54.13 -17.83
N ASN A 163 -27.89 52.85 -18.15
CA ASN A 163 -27.50 52.24 -19.43
C ASN A 163 -28.66 52.17 -20.44
N THR A 164 -29.90 52.25 -19.97
CA THR A 164 -31.09 52.26 -20.84
C THR A 164 -31.21 53.59 -21.58
N GLU A 165 -31.32 53.53 -22.91
CA GLU A 165 -31.49 54.74 -23.75
C GLU A 165 -32.91 55.31 -23.58
N VAL A 166 -33.01 56.63 -23.39
CA VAL A 166 -34.30 57.31 -23.23
C VAL A 166 -34.94 57.53 -24.60
N THR A 167 -35.70 56.53 -25.06
CA THR A 167 -36.44 56.57 -26.33
C THR A 167 -37.62 57.56 -26.27
N ASP A 168 -38.18 57.89 -27.43
CA ASP A 168 -39.35 58.78 -27.49
C ASP A 168 -40.60 58.11 -26.89
N GLU A 169 -40.72 56.77 -26.99
CA GLU A 169 -41.79 56.00 -26.35
C GLU A 169 -41.75 56.09 -24.82
N ILE A 170 -40.56 56.07 -24.21
CA ILE A 170 -40.38 56.25 -22.76
C ILE A 170 -40.81 57.66 -22.32
N LYS A 171 -40.54 58.68 -23.15
CA LYS A 171 -40.94 60.07 -22.87
C LYS A 171 -42.46 60.23 -22.97
N GLU A 172 -43.08 59.67 -24.01
CA GLU A 172 -44.53 59.68 -24.19
C GLU A 172 -45.24 58.95 -23.05
N GLY A 173 -44.77 57.75 -22.67
CA GLY A 173 -45.30 56.98 -21.55
C GLY A 173 -45.19 57.71 -20.21
N TYR A 174 -44.07 58.40 -19.95
CA TYR A 174 -43.93 59.25 -18.76
C TYR A 174 -44.92 60.42 -18.76
N GLU A 175 -45.08 61.12 -19.89
CA GLU A 175 -45.98 62.27 -19.99
C GLU A 175 -47.44 61.87 -19.80
N GLU A 176 -47.84 60.72 -20.34
CA GLU A 176 -49.17 60.15 -20.15
C GLU A 176 -49.42 59.74 -18.69
N ALA A 177 -48.49 59.02 -18.07
CA ALA A 177 -48.62 58.63 -16.66
C ALA A 177 -48.68 59.85 -15.72
N VAL A 178 -47.83 60.85 -15.91
CA VAL A 178 -47.88 62.08 -15.10
C VAL A 178 -49.17 62.88 -15.36
N ALA A 179 -49.71 62.88 -16.57
CA ALA A 179 -50.99 63.54 -16.87
C ALA A 179 -52.19 62.82 -16.21
N ASN A 180 -52.08 61.51 -16.02
CA ASN A 180 -53.11 60.67 -15.39
C ASN A 180 -52.92 60.48 -13.87
N ASP A 181 -51.95 61.18 -13.24
CA ASP A 181 -51.55 61.00 -11.84
C ASP A 181 -51.12 59.54 -11.50
N GLU A 182 -50.56 58.83 -12.48
CA GLU A 182 -49.99 57.50 -12.34
C GLU A 182 -48.49 57.56 -12.04
N ASN A 183 -48.02 56.68 -11.16
CA ASN A 183 -46.60 56.60 -10.77
C ASN A 183 -45.84 55.49 -11.51
N THR A 184 -46.46 54.86 -12.50
CA THR A 184 -45.88 53.77 -13.30
C THR A 184 -46.40 53.85 -14.72
N PHE A 185 -45.60 53.42 -15.69
CA PHE A 185 -46.02 53.26 -17.09
C PHE A 185 -45.27 52.08 -17.72
N GLU A 186 -45.80 51.53 -18.80
CA GLU A 186 -45.23 50.35 -19.46
C GLU A 186 -44.85 50.69 -20.90
N VAL A 187 -43.62 50.36 -21.29
CA VAL A 187 -43.13 50.48 -22.67
C VAL A 187 -42.46 49.18 -23.05
N ASP A 188 -42.82 48.59 -24.18
CA ASP A 188 -42.28 47.33 -24.70
C ASP A 188 -42.28 46.16 -23.68
N GLY A 189 -43.28 46.10 -22.80
CA GLY A 189 -43.39 45.07 -21.76
C GLY A 189 -42.52 45.30 -20.52
N ILE A 190 -41.84 46.45 -20.43
CA ILE A 190 -41.02 46.85 -19.29
C ILE A 190 -41.78 47.89 -18.49
N THR A 191 -41.97 47.62 -17.20
CA THR A 191 -42.62 48.56 -16.28
C THR A 191 -41.61 49.57 -15.75
N TYR A 192 -41.85 50.83 -16.04
CA TYR A 192 -41.10 51.97 -15.52
C TYR A 192 -41.86 52.57 -14.33
N THR A 193 -41.13 52.91 -13.28
CA THR A 193 -41.66 53.58 -12.08
C THR A 193 -41.20 55.04 -12.07
N ILE A 194 -42.08 55.93 -11.66
CA ILE A 194 -41.84 57.37 -11.54
C ILE A 194 -41.73 57.69 -10.04
N GLU A 195 -40.52 57.97 -9.58
CA GLU A 195 -40.28 58.41 -8.20
C GLU A 195 -40.01 59.92 -8.15
N LYS A 196 -40.61 60.60 -7.16
CA LYS A 196 -40.43 62.04 -7.00
C LYS A 196 -39.18 62.35 -6.16
N ALA A 197 -38.10 62.75 -6.81
CA ALA A 197 -36.83 63.14 -6.20
C ALA A 197 -36.70 64.67 -6.10
N GLY A 198 -37.42 65.27 -5.14
CA GLY A 198 -37.36 66.72 -4.89
C GLY A 198 -38.06 67.56 -5.96
N ARG A 199 -37.29 68.24 -6.82
CA ARG A 199 -37.82 69.06 -7.95
C ARG A 199 -37.83 68.30 -9.28
N GLU A 200 -37.29 67.09 -9.30
CA GLU A 200 -37.16 66.25 -10.47
C GLU A 200 -37.90 64.94 -10.22
N ASN A 201 -38.46 64.35 -11.28
CA ASN A 201 -38.94 62.98 -11.23
C ASN A 201 -37.82 62.06 -11.75
N GLN A 202 -37.71 60.87 -11.19
CA GLN A 202 -36.77 59.86 -11.60
C GLN A 202 -37.56 58.71 -12.22
N ILE A 203 -37.19 58.34 -13.44
CA ILE A 203 -37.71 57.15 -14.12
C ILE A 203 -36.76 56.01 -13.78
N THR A 204 -37.28 54.97 -13.13
CA THR A 204 -36.54 53.76 -12.77
C THR A 204 -37.19 52.53 -13.40
N ILE A 205 -36.38 51.54 -13.75
CA ILE A 205 -36.85 50.18 -14.01
C ILE A 205 -36.65 49.42 -12.71
N SER A 206 -37.76 48.92 -12.15
CA SER A 206 -37.75 48.14 -10.91
C SER A 206 -38.36 46.78 -11.18
N GLY A 207 -37.57 45.73 -11.02
CA GLY A 207 -38.01 44.36 -11.28
C GLY A 207 -37.25 43.37 -10.40
N GLU A 208 -37.91 42.27 -10.05
CA GLU A 208 -37.22 41.15 -9.43
C GLU A 208 -36.33 40.48 -10.47
N VAL A 209 -35.04 40.44 -10.20
CA VAL A 209 -34.04 39.95 -11.16
C VAL A 209 -33.44 38.62 -10.74
N ALA A 210 -33.45 38.34 -9.44
CA ALA A 210 -32.89 37.14 -8.88
C ALA A 210 -33.50 36.84 -7.51
N PHE A 211 -33.36 35.59 -7.09
CA PHE A 211 -33.46 35.24 -5.67
C PHE A 211 -32.20 34.53 -5.20
N ALA A 212 -31.97 34.57 -3.90
CA ALA A 212 -30.88 33.86 -3.25
C ALA A 212 -31.46 32.89 -2.20
N THR A 213 -31.13 31.60 -2.30
CA THR A 213 -31.58 30.58 -1.34
C THR A 213 -30.47 29.63 -0.93
N LYS A 214 -30.46 29.13 0.31
CA LYS A 214 -29.57 28.01 0.70
C LYS A 214 -30.16 26.64 0.35
N LYS A 215 -31.46 26.58 0.06
CA LYS A 215 -32.16 25.35 -0.30
C LYS A 215 -31.73 24.85 -1.68
N VAL A 216 -31.48 23.56 -1.78
CA VAL A 216 -31.09 22.84 -3.00
C VAL A 216 -32.32 22.19 -3.60
N PHE A 217 -32.57 22.46 -4.87
CA PHE A 217 -33.62 21.81 -5.64
C PHE A 217 -33.09 20.55 -6.33
N SER A 218 -33.77 19.43 -6.15
CA SER A 218 -33.51 18.17 -6.85
C SER A 218 -34.73 17.77 -7.66
N ALA A 219 -34.65 17.83 -8.98
CA ALA A 219 -35.73 17.36 -9.85
C ALA A 219 -35.80 15.83 -9.86
N ALA A 220 -37.01 15.28 -10.03
CA ALA A 220 -37.25 13.84 -10.11
C ALA A 220 -36.70 13.22 -11.40
N ALA A 221 -36.70 13.98 -12.51
CA ALA A 221 -36.14 13.57 -13.79
C ALA A 221 -34.80 14.25 -14.06
N LYS A 222 -33.86 13.52 -14.66
CA LYS A 222 -32.49 13.99 -14.96
C LYS A 222 -32.45 15.24 -15.86
N ASP A 223 -33.45 15.40 -16.72
CA ASP A 223 -33.54 16.49 -17.72
C ASP A 223 -34.63 17.52 -17.38
N ALA A 224 -35.22 17.44 -16.19
CA ALA A 224 -36.23 18.41 -15.76
C ALA A 224 -35.55 19.70 -15.29
N ASP A 225 -35.76 20.78 -16.05
CA ASP A 225 -35.38 22.12 -15.63
C ASP A 225 -36.49 22.72 -14.78
N LEU A 226 -36.15 23.11 -13.56
CA LEU A 226 -37.05 23.79 -12.64
C LEU A 226 -36.83 25.27 -12.86
N GLY A 227 -37.62 25.88 -13.76
CA GLY A 227 -37.47 27.29 -14.12
C GLY A 227 -37.57 28.25 -12.93
N PHE A 228 -37.06 29.47 -13.11
CA PHE A 228 -37.00 30.51 -12.06
C PHE A 228 -38.34 30.71 -11.34
N GLN A 229 -39.42 30.97 -12.09
CA GLN A 229 -40.73 31.26 -11.50
C GLN A 229 -41.32 30.06 -10.75
N PHE A 230 -41.03 28.83 -11.20
CA PHE A 230 -41.46 27.62 -10.49
C PHE A 230 -40.73 27.49 -9.15
N LYS A 231 -39.40 27.62 -9.15
CA LYS A 231 -38.60 27.58 -7.91
C LYS A 231 -39.04 28.66 -6.93
N GLN A 232 -39.31 29.85 -7.44
CA GLN A 232 -39.79 30.98 -6.65
C GLN A 232 -41.15 30.68 -6.00
N ALA A 233 -42.13 30.24 -6.80
CA ALA A 233 -43.47 29.88 -6.28
C ALA A 233 -43.41 28.80 -5.21
N VAL A 234 -42.52 27.81 -5.35
CA VAL A 234 -42.28 26.79 -4.34
C VAL A 234 -41.72 27.40 -3.05
N LEU A 235 -40.70 28.27 -3.13
CA LEU A 235 -40.12 28.90 -1.95
C LEU A 235 -41.13 29.79 -1.22
N ASP A 236 -41.88 30.59 -1.97
CA ASP A 236 -42.90 31.48 -1.42
C ASP A 236 -43.99 30.68 -0.67
N ALA A 237 -44.46 29.57 -1.26
CA ALA A 237 -45.44 28.69 -0.64
C ALA A 237 -44.90 27.99 0.63
N ILE A 238 -43.63 27.58 0.62
CA ILE A 238 -42.95 27.00 1.79
C ILE A 238 -42.88 28.03 2.94
N GLU A 239 -42.44 29.25 2.67
CA GLU A 239 -42.33 30.30 3.70
C GLU A 239 -43.70 30.79 4.19
N ALA A 240 -44.73 30.75 3.33
CA ALA A 240 -46.11 31.05 3.71
C ALA A 240 -46.78 29.93 4.54
N GLY A 241 -46.15 28.76 4.65
CA GLY A 241 -46.70 27.59 5.34
C GLY A 241 -47.88 26.95 4.59
N GLU A 242 -47.93 27.12 3.27
CA GLU A 242 -48.98 26.54 2.43
C GLU A 242 -48.71 25.05 2.17
N THR A 243 -49.77 24.26 2.01
CA THR A 243 -49.67 22.83 1.70
C THR A 243 -49.79 22.54 0.20
N SER A 244 -50.01 23.57 -0.62
CA SER A 244 -50.08 23.46 -2.08
C SER A 244 -49.99 24.82 -2.73
N PHE A 245 -49.43 24.90 -3.94
CA PHE A 245 -49.41 26.11 -4.77
C PHE A 245 -49.87 25.81 -6.20
N GLU A 246 -50.22 26.86 -6.95
CA GLU A 246 -50.59 26.75 -8.36
C GLU A 246 -49.56 27.47 -9.23
N TYR A 247 -49.08 26.78 -10.27
CA TYR A 247 -48.14 27.34 -11.24
C TYR A 247 -48.53 26.87 -12.64
N ASP A 248 -48.62 27.81 -13.59
CA ASP A 248 -49.01 27.57 -14.99
C ASP A 248 -50.31 26.74 -15.11
N GLY A 249 -51.32 27.06 -14.28
CA GLY A 249 -52.62 26.37 -14.25
C GLY A 249 -52.59 24.94 -13.70
N THR A 250 -51.46 24.51 -13.13
CA THR A 250 -51.29 23.19 -12.50
C THR A 250 -51.14 23.34 -11.00
N LYS A 251 -51.88 22.55 -10.22
CA LYS A 251 -51.75 22.51 -8.75
C LYS A 251 -50.66 21.52 -8.35
N TYR A 252 -49.80 21.93 -7.44
CA TYR A 252 -48.74 21.14 -6.84
C TYR A 252 -48.97 21.04 -5.33
N GLU A 253 -48.78 19.85 -4.77
CA GLU A 253 -48.89 19.62 -3.31
C GLU A 253 -47.50 19.66 -2.66
N LEU A 254 -47.42 20.20 -1.45
CA LEU A 254 -46.21 20.30 -0.66
C LEU A 254 -46.30 19.38 0.54
N ASN A 255 -45.43 18.35 0.58
CA ASN A 255 -45.34 17.42 1.69
C ASN A 255 -43.99 17.62 2.39
N THR A 256 -44.01 18.24 3.56
CA THR A 256 -42.81 18.41 4.40
C THR A 256 -42.66 17.20 5.33
N THR A 257 -41.46 16.62 5.34
CA THR A 257 -41.09 15.51 6.24
C THR A 257 -41.26 15.88 7.73
N GLU A 258 -41.49 14.88 8.61
CA GLU A 258 -41.81 15.09 10.04
C GLU A 258 -40.74 15.89 10.82
N GLU A 259 -39.51 15.95 10.33
CA GLU A 259 -38.41 16.72 10.93
C GLU A 259 -38.07 18.02 10.18
N GLU A 260 -38.90 18.44 9.21
CA GLU A 260 -38.73 19.65 8.37
C GLU A 260 -37.39 19.71 7.60
N THR A 261 -36.76 18.57 7.36
CA THR A 261 -35.45 18.48 6.69
C THR A 261 -35.57 18.67 5.18
N SER A 262 -36.65 18.11 4.59
CA SER A 262 -36.98 18.24 3.17
C SER A 262 -38.48 18.43 2.92
N THR A 263 -38.78 19.09 1.80
CA THR A 263 -40.13 19.26 1.26
C THR A 263 -40.22 18.62 -0.13
N GLU A 264 -41.16 17.70 -0.30
CA GLU A 264 -41.54 17.11 -1.58
C GLU A 264 -42.57 18.00 -2.29
N VAL A 265 -42.35 18.24 -3.58
CA VAL A 265 -43.33 18.87 -4.48
C VAL A 265 -43.95 17.77 -5.31
N VAL A 266 -45.24 17.53 -5.13
CA VAL A 266 -45.97 16.44 -5.77
C VAL A 266 -46.87 16.99 -6.87
N LYS A 267 -46.83 16.35 -8.04
CA LYS A 267 -47.69 16.62 -9.20
C LYS A 267 -48.41 15.34 -9.60
N ASP A 268 -49.74 15.38 -9.66
CA ASP A 268 -50.58 14.24 -10.06
C ASP A 268 -50.32 12.94 -9.25
N GLY A 269 -49.90 13.07 -7.99
CA GLY A 269 -49.56 11.95 -7.11
C GLY A 269 -48.14 11.40 -7.25
N GLU A 270 -47.31 11.98 -8.14
CA GLU A 270 -45.89 11.65 -8.30
C GLU A 270 -45.01 12.79 -7.80
N VAL A 271 -43.89 12.47 -7.14
CA VAL A 271 -42.95 13.49 -6.68
C VAL A 271 -42.23 14.10 -7.89
N TYR A 272 -42.37 15.42 -8.05
CA TYR A 272 -41.82 16.20 -9.14
C TYR A 272 -40.43 16.77 -8.80
N ALA A 273 -40.25 17.25 -7.58
CA ALA A 273 -38.98 17.78 -7.07
C ALA A 273 -38.90 17.67 -5.56
N THR A 274 -37.69 17.67 -5.00
CA THR A 274 -37.44 17.87 -3.57
C THR A 274 -36.62 19.12 -3.31
N ILE A 275 -36.89 19.74 -2.18
CA ILE A 275 -36.22 20.93 -1.69
C ILE A 275 -35.66 20.61 -0.31
N SER A 276 -34.34 20.70 -0.18
CA SER A 276 -33.63 20.38 1.06
C SER A 276 -32.40 21.27 1.24
N ASN A 277 -31.94 21.46 2.47
CA ASN A 277 -30.64 22.08 2.74
C ASN A 277 -29.46 21.12 2.50
N LEU A 278 -29.70 19.86 2.16
CA LEU A 278 -28.70 18.83 1.95
C LEU A 278 -28.42 18.61 0.45
N LEU A 279 -27.19 18.89 0.03
CA LEU A 279 -26.73 18.53 -1.31
C LEU A 279 -26.23 17.09 -1.30
N VAL A 280 -26.90 16.19 -2.03
CA VAL A 280 -26.48 14.80 -2.23
C VAL A 280 -25.99 14.61 -3.67
N SER A 281 -24.73 14.20 -3.84
CA SER A 281 -24.06 14.06 -5.14
C SER A 281 -23.38 12.69 -5.31
N PRO A 282 -23.40 12.10 -6.52
CA PRO A 282 -22.72 10.85 -6.79
C PRO A 282 -21.19 11.01 -6.74
N GLN A 283 -20.48 9.97 -6.33
CA GLN A 283 -19.00 9.97 -6.30
C GLN A 283 -18.37 9.53 -7.63
N ALA A 284 -19.10 8.80 -8.47
CA ALA A 284 -18.62 8.35 -9.77
C ALA A 284 -19.42 9.01 -10.90
N ASN A 285 -18.72 9.40 -11.96
CA ASN A 285 -19.34 9.95 -13.17
C ASN A 285 -20.30 8.93 -13.78
N GLY A 286 -21.51 9.37 -14.12
CA GLY A 286 -22.54 8.54 -14.75
C GLY A 286 -23.52 7.88 -13.79
N VAL A 287 -23.31 7.95 -12.46
CA VAL A 287 -24.27 7.45 -11.47
C VAL A 287 -25.38 8.49 -11.27
N PHE A 288 -26.63 8.08 -11.47
CA PHE A 288 -27.79 8.89 -11.11
C PHE A 288 -28.29 8.48 -9.72
N LEU A 289 -28.49 9.45 -8.84
CA LEU A 289 -29.07 9.22 -7.52
C LEU A 289 -30.55 9.55 -7.60
N SER A 290 -31.40 8.53 -7.41
CA SER A 290 -32.85 8.72 -7.37
C SER A 290 -33.26 9.64 -6.22
N LEU A 291 -34.44 10.23 -6.33
CA LEU A 291 -35.01 11.08 -5.31
C LEU A 291 -35.16 10.33 -3.97
N SER A 292 -35.74 9.12 -4.05
CA SER A 292 -35.89 8.20 -2.93
C SER A 292 -34.56 7.85 -2.24
N PHE A 293 -33.46 7.77 -3.00
CA PHE A 293 -32.15 7.55 -2.42
C PHE A 293 -31.66 8.78 -1.65
N LYS A 294 -31.86 9.98 -2.19
CA LYS A 294 -31.45 11.24 -1.52
C LYS A 294 -32.23 11.45 -0.22
N GLU A 295 -33.53 11.20 -0.24
CA GLU A 295 -34.40 11.23 0.95
C GLU A 295 -33.94 10.22 2.01
N ALA A 296 -33.66 8.97 1.61
CA ALA A 296 -33.16 7.96 2.53
C ALA A 296 -31.81 8.35 3.16
N VAL A 297 -30.93 9.03 2.41
CA VAL A 297 -29.67 9.59 2.95
C VAL A 297 -29.95 10.69 3.98
N GLU A 298 -30.86 11.60 3.66
CA GLU A 298 -31.21 12.71 4.54
C GLU A 298 -31.83 12.22 5.85
N GLN A 299 -32.81 11.31 5.76
CA GLN A 299 -33.43 10.68 6.92
C GLN A 299 -32.39 9.93 7.76
N ALA A 300 -31.50 9.16 7.13
CA ALA A 300 -30.44 8.46 7.84
C ALA A 300 -29.47 9.41 8.57
N ILE A 301 -29.21 10.60 8.02
CA ILE A 301 -28.41 11.64 8.67
C ILE A 301 -29.14 12.21 9.88
N ALA A 302 -30.43 12.50 9.73
CA ALA A 302 -31.29 13.07 10.77
C ALA A 302 -31.42 12.10 11.97
N ASP A 303 -31.67 10.82 11.68
CA ASP A 303 -31.73 9.72 12.65
C ASP A 303 -30.37 9.35 13.26
N LYS A 304 -29.27 9.94 12.76
CA LYS A 304 -27.88 9.59 13.13
C LYS A 304 -27.58 8.09 12.94
N ALA A 305 -28.19 7.49 11.91
CA ALA A 305 -27.99 6.10 11.57
C ALA A 305 -26.57 5.85 11.02
N THR A 306 -26.05 4.63 11.21
CA THR A 306 -24.76 4.21 10.61
C THR A 306 -24.94 3.42 9.32
N THR A 307 -26.15 2.95 9.06
CA THR A 307 -26.54 2.20 7.86
C THR A 307 -28.01 2.50 7.53
N PHE A 308 -28.37 2.46 6.25
CA PHE A 308 -29.75 2.60 5.78
C PHE A 308 -29.96 1.76 4.52
N THR A 309 -31.22 1.46 4.17
CA THR A 309 -31.56 0.79 2.90
C THR A 309 -32.12 1.79 1.91
N ALA A 310 -31.75 1.64 0.64
CA ALA A 310 -32.29 2.45 -0.44
C ALA A 310 -32.26 1.68 -1.76
N ILE A 311 -33.09 2.10 -2.70
CA ILE A 311 -33.15 1.52 -4.04
C ILE A 311 -31.95 2.02 -4.85
N ASN A 312 -31.21 1.11 -5.47
CA ASN A 312 -30.09 1.43 -6.35
C ASN A 312 -30.56 1.75 -7.80
N GLU A 313 -29.62 2.10 -8.69
CA GLU A 313 -29.94 2.41 -10.10
C GLU A 313 -30.63 1.25 -10.85
N ALA A 314 -30.43 0.01 -10.42
CA ALA A 314 -31.07 -1.17 -11.01
C ALA A 314 -32.48 -1.45 -10.46
N GLY A 315 -32.98 -0.64 -9.53
CA GLY A 315 -34.28 -0.85 -8.88
C GLY A 315 -34.27 -1.87 -7.74
N GLU A 316 -33.10 -2.30 -7.28
CA GLU A 316 -32.94 -3.27 -6.20
C GLU A 316 -32.68 -2.58 -4.86
N GLU A 317 -33.23 -3.11 -3.77
CA GLU A 317 -32.97 -2.61 -2.42
C GLU A 317 -31.57 -3.03 -1.95
N GLU A 318 -30.73 -2.05 -1.63
CA GLU A 318 -29.34 -2.26 -1.18
C GLU A 318 -29.11 -1.56 0.16
N THR A 319 -28.29 -2.15 1.02
CA THR A 319 -27.86 -1.53 2.29
C THR A 319 -26.61 -0.70 2.09
N TYR A 320 -26.70 0.58 2.47
CA TYR A 320 -25.60 1.53 2.42
C TYR A 320 -25.06 1.83 3.81
N GLN A 321 -23.77 2.13 3.89
CA GLN A 321 -23.12 2.60 5.11
C GLN A 321 -22.97 4.12 5.06
N LEU A 322 -23.35 4.80 6.14
CA LEU A 322 -23.18 6.23 6.32
C LEU A 322 -21.99 6.51 7.23
N GLN A 323 -21.04 7.31 6.76
CA GLN A 323 -19.89 7.75 7.55
C GLN A 323 -19.77 9.27 7.56
N THR A 324 -19.63 9.86 8.74
CA THR A 324 -19.36 11.29 8.88
C THR A 324 -17.86 11.55 8.78
N LYS A 325 -17.44 12.37 7.81
CA LYS A 325 -16.07 12.89 7.67
C LYS A 325 -16.12 14.41 7.80
N ASN A 326 -15.84 14.93 8.99
CA ASN A 326 -15.93 16.35 9.32
C ASN A 326 -17.34 16.92 9.07
N THR A 327 -17.50 17.82 8.09
CA THR A 327 -18.77 18.44 7.70
C THR A 327 -19.46 17.74 6.53
N GLN A 328 -18.89 16.65 6.03
CA GLN A 328 -19.43 15.88 4.91
C GLN A 328 -19.84 14.48 5.37
N TYR A 329 -20.90 13.97 4.76
CA TYR A 329 -21.35 12.59 4.91
C TYR A 329 -20.96 11.81 3.68
N VAL A 330 -20.39 10.63 3.87
CA VAL A 330 -20.00 9.72 2.79
C VAL A 330 -20.86 8.48 2.90
N VAL A 331 -21.61 8.22 1.83
CA VAL A 331 -22.41 7.02 1.65
C VAL A 331 -21.58 5.99 0.90
N ARG A 332 -21.49 4.78 1.43
CA ARG A 332 -20.70 3.69 0.88
C ARG A 332 -21.60 2.50 0.53
N SER A 333 -21.35 1.89 -0.62
CA SER A 333 -22.03 0.66 -1.10
C SER A 333 -21.07 -0.53 -1.02
N GLN A 334 -21.57 -1.75 -0.86
CA GLN A 334 -20.74 -2.94 -0.93
C GLN A 334 -20.66 -3.43 -2.37
N LYS A 335 -19.47 -3.35 -2.97
CA LYS A 335 -19.25 -3.87 -4.32
C LYS A 335 -18.36 -5.10 -4.29
N ALA A 336 -18.83 -6.17 -4.93
CA ALA A 336 -18.02 -7.35 -5.22
C ALA A 336 -16.79 -6.93 -6.04
N THR A 337 -15.60 -7.15 -5.48
CA THR A 337 -14.33 -6.80 -6.09
C THR A 337 -13.39 -7.99 -5.99
N THR A 338 -12.66 -8.28 -7.07
CA THR A 338 -11.62 -9.29 -7.05
C THR A 338 -10.39 -8.75 -6.32
N VAL A 339 -10.06 -9.36 -5.18
CA VAL A 339 -8.90 -9.03 -4.36
C VAL A 339 -7.92 -10.20 -4.31
N ASN A 340 -6.67 -9.95 -3.96
CA ASN A 340 -5.72 -11.03 -3.70
C ASN A 340 -6.20 -11.83 -2.48
N ASP A 341 -6.08 -13.17 -2.54
CA ASP A 341 -6.43 -14.03 -1.41
C ASP A 341 -5.28 -14.01 -0.39
N THR A 342 -5.08 -12.88 0.28
CA THR A 342 -4.00 -12.64 1.22
C THR A 342 -4.29 -13.28 2.58
N TYR A 343 -3.29 -13.89 3.20
CA TYR A 343 -3.38 -14.46 4.55
C TYR A 343 -4.51 -15.50 4.73
N SER A 344 -4.81 -16.25 3.68
CA SER A 344 -5.74 -17.37 3.71
C SER A 344 -5.15 -18.49 4.57
N ALA A 345 -5.96 -19.03 5.48
CA ALA A 345 -5.53 -20.10 6.38
C ALA A 345 -5.18 -21.39 5.60
N PRO A 346 -4.37 -22.28 6.19
CA PRO A 346 -4.08 -23.60 5.61
C PRO A 346 -5.35 -24.34 5.16
N SER A 347 -5.36 -24.79 3.92
CA SER A 347 -6.47 -25.48 3.28
C SER A 347 -5.98 -26.58 2.34
N LYS A 348 -6.90 -27.42 1.83
CA LYS A 348 -6.56 -28.47 0.86
C LYS A 348 -5.94 -27.91 -0.43
N LYS A 349 -6.31 -26.68 -0.80
CA LYS A 349 -5.74 -25.96 -1.94
C LYS A 349 -4.38 -25.36 -1.60
N HIS A 350 -4.26 -24.72 -0.44
CA HIS A 350 -3.05 -24.06 0.03
C HIS A 350 -2.60 -24.69 1.35
N TRP A 351 -1.74 -25.71 1.30
CA TRP A 351 -1.41 -26.53 2.47
C TRP A 351 -0.80 -25.76 3.64
N ALA A 352 -0.05 -24.70 3.34
CA ALA A 352 0.50 -23.78 4.35
C ALA A 352 -0.17 -22.40 4.32
N GLY A 353 -1.32 -22.27 3.65
CA GLY A 353 -2.01 -20.99 3.47
C GLY A 353 -1.38 -20.11 2.40
N THR A 354 -1.76 -18.84 2.39
CA THR A 354 -1.20 -17.82 1.48
C THR A 354 -0.48 -16.70 2.23
N ASP A 355 0.47 -16.05 1.56
CA ASP A 355 1.21 -14.92 2.09
C ASP A 355 0.43 -13.58 1.95
N GLY A 356 1.05 -12.48 2.37
CA GLY A 356 0.47 -11.14 2.26
C GLY A 356 0.30 -10.61 0.84
N ASN A 357 0.81 -11.32 -0.17
CA ASN A 357 0.64 -11.00 -1.58
C ASN A 357 -0.36 -11.95 -2.27
N GLY A 358 -0.94 -12.89 -1.54
CA GLY A 358 -1.85 -13.91 -2.08
C GLY A 358 -1.14 -15.03 -2.83
N MET A 359 0.14 -15.26 -2.59
CA MET A 359 0.90 -16.39 -3.15
C MET A 359 0.88 -17.59 -2.19
N ASP A 360 1.02 -18.80 -2.73
CA ASP A 360 1.03 -20.04 -1.93
C ASP A 360 2.27 -20.13 -1.02
N MET A 361 2.04 -20.26 0.29
CA MET A 361 3.11 -20.23 1.30
C MET A 361 4.04 -21.43 1.19
N LEU A 362 3.53 -22.64 0.94
CA LEU A 362 4.35 -23.85 0.87
C LEU A 362 5.33 -23.78 -0.30
N THR A 363 4.83 -23.33 -1.45
CA THR A 363 5.64 -23.07 -2.64
C THR A 363 6.74 -22.06 -2.35
N ARG A 364 6.39 -20.95 -1.69
CA ARG A 364 7.36 -19.91 -1.29
C ARG A 364 8.41 -20.43 -0.32
N LEU A 365 8.06 -21.30 0.63
CA LEU A 365 9.03 -21.92 1.54
C LEU A 365 10.03 -22.80 0.78
N MET A 366 9.59 -23.54 -0.24
CA MET A 366 10.47 -24.38 -1.06
C MET A 366 11.42 -23.54 -1.91
N TYR A 367 10.90 -22.59 -2.71
CA TYR A 367 11.73 -21.69 -3.51
C TYR A 367 12.61 -20.79 -2.64
N GLY A 368 12.11 -20.37 -1.48
CA GLY A 368 12.85 -19.59 -0.50
C GLY A 368 14.07 -20.32 0.05
N GLY A 369 13.93 -21.62 0.32
CA GLY A 369 15.05 -22.46 0.75
C GLY A 369 16.12 -22.61 -0.32
N ARG A 370 15.74 -22.62 -1.60
CA ARG A 370 16.70 -22.66 -2.71
C ARG A 370 17.60 -21.43 -2.71
N ILE A 371 17.00 -20.25 -2.51
CA ILE A 371 17.74 -18.98 -2.45
C ILE A 371 18.60 -18.90 -1.20
N SER A 372 18.06 -19.18 -0.01
CA SER A 372 18.83 -19.10 1.25
C SER A 372 20.02 -20.08 1.27
N LEU A 373 19.83 -21.33 0.79
CA LEU A 373 20.93 -22.29 0.67
C LEU A 373 21.96 -21.86 -0.39
N MET A 374 21.51 -21.35 -1.54
CA MET A 374 22.41 -20.87 -2.59
C MET A 374 23.30 -19.73 -2.10
N ILE A 375 22.73 -18.74 -1.40
CA ILE A 375 23.48 -17.63 -0.82
C ILE A 375 24.53 -18.17 0.16
N GLY A 376 24.14 -19.07 1.08
CA GLY A 376 25.07 -19.75 1.98
C GLY A 376 26.28 -20.34 1.26
N PHE A 377 26.03 -21.22 0.29
CA PHE A 377 27.10 -21.90 -0.45
C PHE A 377 27.97 -20.96 -1.29
N VAL A 378 27.38 -19.99 -1.99
CA VAL A 378 28.15 -19.07 -2.84
C VAL A 378 29.06 -18.19 -1.99
N VAL A 379 28.54 -17.64 -0.89
CA VAL A 379 29.33 -16.79 0.02
C VAL A 379 30.49 -17.57 0.62
N ILE A 380 30.25 -18.76 1.20
CA ILE A 380 31.34 -19.52 1.85
C ILE A 380 32.43 -19.93 0.86
N ILE A 381 32.07 -20.18 -0.41
CA ILE A 381 33.04 -20.47 -1.48
C ILE A 381 33.90 -19.24 -1.77
N ILE A 382 33.28 -18.05 -1.88
CA ILE A 382 34.02 -16.79 -2.09
C ILE A 382 34.96 -16.54 -0.91
N GLU A 383 34.45 -16.65 0.32
CA GLU A 383 35.24 -16.48 1.54
C GLU A 383 36.42 -17.47 1.60
N GLY A 384 36.15 -18.73 1.26
CA GLY A 384 37.15 -19.79 1.20
C GLY A 384 38.23 -19.50 0.17
N ILE A 385 37.88 -19.11 -1.05
CA ILE A 385 38.84 -18.80 -2.11
C ILE A 385 39.75 -17.64 -1.69
N ILE A 386 39.17 -16.51 -1.27
CA ILE A 386 39.95 -15.33 -0.88
C ILE A 386 40.80 -15.65 0.37
N GLY A 387 40.20 -16.30 1.36
CA GLY A 387 40.84 -16.68 2.61
C GLY A 387 42.02 -17.63 2.42
N ILE A 388 41.86 -18.67 1.60
CA ILE A 388 42.93 -19.63 1.29
C ILE A 388 44.08 -18.94 0.54
N LEU A 389 43.77 -18.09 -0.44
CA LEU A 389 44.80 -17.38 -1.21
C LEU A 389 45.60 -16.43 -0.33
N ILE A 390 44.92 -15.54 0.41
CA ILE A 390 45.59 -14.53 1.23
C ILE A 390 46.29 -15.20 2.42
N GLY A 391 45.61 -16.06 3.16
CA GLY A 391 46.19 -16.77 4.30
C GLY A 391 47.35 -17.69 3.91
N GLY A 392 47.22 -18.40 2.78
CA GLY A 392 48.25 -19.30 2.25
C GLY A 392 49.52 -18.57 1.84
N ILE A 393 49.39 -17.45 1.12
CA ILE A 393 50.53 -16.61 0.71
C ILE A 393 51.17 -15.96 1.95
N SER A 394 50.35 -15.35 2.81
CA SER A 394 50.80 -14.67 4.04
C SER A 394 51.58 -15.60 4.96
N GLY A 395 51.02 -16.78 5.28
CA GLY A 395 51.66 -17.76 6.15
C GLY A 395 52.91 -18.39 5.55
N TYR A 396 52.97 -18.57 4.23
CA TYR A 396 54.15 -19.17 3.59
C TYR A 396 55.34 -18.21 3.55
N PHE A 397 55.15 -16.98 3.05
CA PHE A 397 56.25 -16.03 2.88
C PHE A 397 56.70 -15.37 4.19
N GLY A 398 55.81 -15.17 5.17
CA GLY A 398 56.16 -14.51 6.42
C GLY A 398 56.63 -13.06 6.25
N GLY A 399 57.25 -12.52 7.30
CA GLY A 399 57.95 -11.22 7.27
C GLY A 399 57.07 -10.05 6.78
N TRP A 400 57.58 -9.30 5.81
CA TRP A 400 56.91 -8.10 5.29
C TRP A 400 55.67 -8.42 4.46
N VAL A 401 55.67 -9.53 3.69
CA VAL A 401 54.49 -9.97 2.90
C VAL A 401 53.34 -10.30 3.83
N ASP A 402 53.64 -11.06 4.88
CA ASP A 402 52.69 -11.40 5.93
C ASP A 402 52.15 -10.16 6.63
N THR A 403 53.04 -9.22 6.95
CA THR A 403 52.66 -7.95 7.57
C THR A 403 51.69 -7.17 6.68
N ILE A 404 51.99 -6.97 5.39
CA ILE A 404 51.12 -6.20 4.48
C ILE A 404 49.76 -6.88 4.32
N LEU A 405 49.74 -8.19 4.04
CA LEU A 405 48.49 -8.92 3.83
C LEU A 405 47.62 -8.94 5.09
N MET A 406 48.23 -9.12 6.27
CA MET A 406 47.50 -9.06 7.54
C MET A 406 47.03 -7.64 7.88
N ARG A 407 47.73 -6.60 7.43
CA ARG A 407 47.22 -5.22 7.55
C ARG A 407 45.98 -4.99 6.69
N VAL A 408 45.94 -5.55 5.47
CA VAL A 408 44.72 -5.52 4.64
C VAL A 408 43.56 -6.25 5.33
N VAL A 409 43.81 -7.45 5.87
CA VAL A 409 42.84 -8.21 6.69
C VAL A 409 42.33 -7.37 7.86
N ASP A 410 43.22 -6.71 8.60
CA ASP A 410 42.87 -5.90 9.75
C ASP A 410 42.04 -4.68 9.35
N VAL A 411 42.36 -4.01 8.23
CA VAL A 411 41.57 -2.89 7.70
C VAL A 411 40.14 -3.32 7.38
N VAL A 412 39.94 -4.49 6.76
CA VAL A 412 38.59 -5.00 6.47
C VAL A 412 37.81 -5.27 7.75
N ILE A 413 38.45 -5.87 8.76
CA ILE A 413 37.80 -6.19 10.05
C ILE A 413 37.52 -4.95 10.91
N CYS A 414 38.33 -3.90 10.75
CA CYS A 414 38.08 -2.63 11.44
C CYS A 414 36.77 -1.95 11.00
N ILE A 415 36.24 -2.29 9.82
CA ILE A 415 34.96 -1.77 9.33
C ILE A 415 33.82 -2.61 9.93
N PRO A 416 32.86 -2.00 10.65
CA PRO A 416 31.68 -2.70 11.13
C PRO A 416 30.85 -3.28 9.97
N ALA A 417 30.80 -4.61 9.86
CA ALA A 417 30.14 -5.30 8.75
C ALA A 417 28.62 -5.00 8.67
N MET A 418 27.92 -4.99 9.81
CA MET A 418 26.47 -4.74 9.85
C MET A 418 26.08 -3.36 9.30
N PRO A 419 26.67 -2.23 9.79
CA PRO A 419 26.45 -0.92 9.17
C PRO A 419 26.77 -0.89 7.68
N LEU A 420 27.86 -1.55 7.25
CA LEU A 420 28.22 -1.62 5.83
C LEU A 420 27.13 -2.33 5.00
N TYR A 421 26.60 -3.46 5.48
CA TYR A 421 25.52 -4.18 4.81
C TYR A 421 24.23 -3.35 4.73
N ILE A 422 23.90 -2.60 5.78
CA ILE A 422 22.75 -1.69 5.79
C ILE A 422 22.92 -0.59 4.75
N ILE A 423 24.07 0.10 4.75
CA ILE A 423 24.36 1.19 3.79
C ILE A 423 24.22 0.67 2.36
N ILE A 424 24.85 -0.48 2.07
CA ILE A 424 24.80 -1.10 0.75
C ILE A 424 23.36 -1.48 0.40
N GLY A 425 22.62 -2.12 1.30
CA GLY A 425 21.22 -2.50 1.09
C GLY A 425 20.33 -1.29 0.80
N SER A 426 20.51 -0.18 1.53
CA SER A 426 19.81 1.08 1.29
C SER A 426 20.19 1.74 -0.04
N VAL A 427 21.46 1.70 -0.44
CA VAL A 427 21.91 2.17 -1.75
C VAL A 427 21.26 1.36 -2.87
N MET A 428 21.20 0.04 -2.73
CA MET A 428 20.55 -0.84 -3.70
C MET A 428 19.04 -0.57 -3.82
N ASP A 429 18.38 -0.23 -2.70
CA ASP A 429 16.98 0.23 -2.69
C ASP A 429 16.80 1.57 -3.39
N TYR A 430 17.68 2.55 -3.12
CA TYR A 430 17.64 3.86 -3.77
C TYR A 430 17.75 3.78 -5.29
N TYR A 431 18.68 2.96 -5.79
CA TYR A 431 18.88 2.73 -7.22
C TYR A 431 17.87 1.74 -7.85
N LYS A 432 16.91 1.21 -7.06
CA LYS A 432 15.90 0.24 -7.50
C LYS A 432 16.51 -0.94 -8.26
N ILE A 433 17.60 -1.49 -7.73
CA ILE A 433 18.30 -2.61 -8.37
C ILE A 433 17.36 -3.80 -8.50
N ASP A 434 17.38 -4.44 -9.67
CA ASP A 434 16.58 -5.62 -9.95
C ASP A 434 16.75 -6.70 -8.85
N PRO A 435 15.65 -7.29 -8.35
CA PRO A 435 15.70 -8.29 -7.28
C PRO A 435 16.63 -9.48 -7.54
N ARG A 436 16.83 -9.91 -8.80
CA ARG A 436 17.77 -11.00 -9.13
C ARG A 436 19.21 -10.54 -8.97
N ILE A 437 19.54 -9.39 -9.52
CA ILE A 437 20.89 -8.81 -9.44
C ILE A 437 21.25 -8.55 -7.97
N ARG A 438 20.28 -8.12 -7.17
CA ARG A 438 20.43 -7.92 -5.72
C ARG A 438 20.88 -9.17 -4.98
N ILE A 439 20.36 -10.36 -5.31
CA ILE A 439 20.79 -11.62 -4.68
C ILE A 439 22.28 -11.88 -4.93
N TYR A 440 22.76 -11.69 -6.16
CA TYR A 440 24.17 -11.88 -6.50
C TYR A 440 25.06 -10.80 -5.87
N ALA A 441 24.58 -9.56 -5.80
CA ALA A 441 25.29 -8.48 -5.11
C ALA A 441 25.46 -8.79 -3.62
N LEU A 442 24.41 -9.28 -2.95
CA LEU A 442 24.49 -9.72 -1.55
C LEU A 442 25.51 -10.85 -1.37
N CYS A 443 25.53 -11.85 -2.27
CA CYS A 443 26.55 -12.91 -2.22
C CYS A 443 27.97 -12.36 -2.33
N ALA A 444 28.20 -11.44 -3.26
CA ALA A 444 29.51 -10.82 -3.46
C ALA A 444 29.96 -10.01 -2.24
N ILE A 445 29.07 -9.19 -1.69
CA ILE A 445 29.37 -8.31 -0.56
C ILE A 445 29.62 -9.10 0.72
N LEU A 446 28.76 -10.08 1.04
CA LEU A 446 28.96 -10.96 2.18
C LEU A 446 30.30 -11.72 2.06
N GLY A 447 30.61 -12.27 0.88
CA GLY A 447 31.86 -13.00 0.65
C GLY A 447 33.12 -12.14 0.71
N ILE A 448 33.08 -10.92 0.17
CA ILE A 448 34.20 -9.96 0.18
C ILE A 448 34.46 -9.39 1.57
N VAL A 449 33.46 -9.37 2.45
CA VAL A 449 33.60 -8.88 3.82
C VAL A 449 33.93 -10.00 4.81
N GLY A 450 33.45 -11.23 4.58
CA GLY A 450 33.56 -12.36 5.52
C GLY A 450 34.85 -13.20 5.45
N TRP A 451 35.61 -13.13 4.35
CA TRP A 451 36.86 -13.91 4.19
C TRP A 451 37.99 -13.69 5.24
N PRO A 452 38.14 -12.54 5.92
CA PRO A 452 39.26 -12.28 6.83
C PRO A 452 39.46 -13.34 7.94
N GLY A 453 38.38 -13.90 8.47
CA GLY A 453 38.43 -14.96 9.49
C GLY A 453 39.10 -16.22 8.96
N ILE A 454 38.72 -16.65 7.75
CA ILE A 454 39.32 -17.80 7.07
C ILE A 454 40.80 -17.53 6.77
N ALA A 455 41.16 -16.33 6.29
CA ALA A 455 42.55 -15.97 6.01
C ALA A 455 43.46 -16.08 7.23
N ARG A 456 43.03 -15.57 8.39
CA ARG A 456 43.81 -15.65 9.64
C ARG A 456 44.00 -17.09 10.09
N MET A 457 42.94 -17.90 10.01
CA MET A 457 43.02 -19.32 10.36
C MET A 457 43.99 -20.06 9.44
N VAL A 458 43.84 -19.91 8.12
CA VAL A 458 44.72 -20.55 7.14
C VAL A 458 46.16 -20.11 7.37
N ARG A 459 46.41 -18.80 7.55
CA ARG A 459 47.75 -18.28 7.89
C ARG A 459 48.37 -18.99 9.08
N GLY A 460 47.63 -19.10 10.19
CA GLY A 460 48.12 -19.73 11.42
C GLY A 460 48.51 -21.20 11.21
N GLN A 461 47.69 -21.95 10.46
CA GLN A 461 47.98 -23.34 10.10
C GLN A 461 49.22 -23.45 9.20
N ILE A 462 49.32 -22.58 8.20
CA ILE A 462 50.44 -22.58 7.25
C ILE A 462 51.76 -22.24 7.94
N LEU A 463 51.77 -21.28 8.87
CA LEU A 463 52.96 -20.95 9.67
C LEU A 463 53.49 -22.18 10.43
N SER A 464 52.60 -22.99 11.00
CA SER A 464 53.01 -24.22 11.70
C SER A 464 53.45 -25.32 10.73
N LEU A 465 52.72 -25.53 9.63
CA LEU A 465 53.02 -26.57 8.65
C LEU A 465 54.31 -26.32 7.87
N ARG A 466 54.67 -25.05 7.64
CA ARG A 466 55.89 -24.65 6.92
C ARG A 466 57.16 -25.12 7.63
N GLU A 467 57.14 -25.17 8.96
CA GLU A 467 58.30 -25.59 9.79
C GLU A 467 58.42 -27.13 9.92
N GLN A 468 57.54 -27.92 9.30
CA GLN A 468 57.59 -29.38 9.37
C GLN A 468 58.62 -29.99 8.40
N GLU A 469 59.15 -31.17 8.74
CA GLU A 469 60.21 -31.89 8.00
C GLU A 469 59.85 -32.13 6.52
N PHE A 470 58.57 -32.40 6.20
CA PHE A 470 58.15 -32.62 4.82
C PHE A 470 58.34 -31.36 3.95
N MET A 471 58.23 -30.16 4.55
CA MET A 471 58.47 -28.91 3.84
C MET A 471 59.96 -28.66 3.61
N VAL A 472 60.80 -28.99 4.58
CA VAL A 472 62.27 -28.98 4.42
C VAL A 472 62.69 -29.91 3.27
N ALA A 473 62.07 -31.09 3.18
CA ALA A 473 62.32 -32.01 2.06
C ALA A 473 61.87 -31.44 0.70
N THR A 474 60.71 -30.75 0.62
CA THR A 474 60.28 -30.09 -0.62
C THR A 474 61.21 -28.95 -1.04
N GLU A 475 61.87 -28.32 -0.07
CA GLU A 475 62.87 -27.28 -0.31
C GLU A 475 64.17 -27.85 -0.85
N ALA A 476 64.72 -28.89 -0.20
CA ALA A 476 65.93 -29.57 -0.63
C ALA A 476 65.80 -30.17 -2.05
N THR A 477 64.59 -30.57 -2.44
CA THR A 477 64.29 -31.16 -3.76
C THR A 477 63.96 -30.11 -4.84
N GLY A 478 64.02 -28.82 -4.51
CA GLY A 478 63.83 -27.74 -5.50
C GLY A 478 62.39 -27.60 -6.02
N VAL A 479 61.39 -28.06 -5.27
CA VAL A 479 59.98 -27.92 -5.65
C VAL A 479 59.61 -26.44 -5.76
N ARG A 480 58.92 -26.04 -6.84
CA ARG A 480 58.48 -24.64 -7.03
C ARG A 480 57.56 -24.15 -5.90
N ILE A 481 57.67 -22.88 -5.52
CA ILE A 481 56.91 -22.26 -4.42
C ILE A 481 55.39 -22.45 -4.56
N SER A 482 54.81 -22.20 -5.74
CA SER A 482 53.38 -22.40 -5.95
C SER A 482 52.95 -23.85 -5.69
N ARG A 483 53.78 -24.82 -6.06
CA ARG A 483 53.53 -26.24 -5.78
C ARG A 483 53.68 -26.53 -4.28
N ARG A 484 54.65 -25.94 -3.59
CA ARG A 484 54.79 -26.02 -2.12
C ARG A 484 53.50 -25.56 -1.42
N ILE A 485 52.97 -24.40 -1.80
CA ILE A 485 51.74 -23.83 -1.21
C ILE A 485 50.51 -24.69 -1.56
N PHE A 486 50.19 -24.85 -2.84
CA PHE A 486 48.91 -25.44 -3.25
C PHE A 486 48.87 -26.97 -3.24
N ARG A 487 50.02 -27.65 -3.30
CA ARG A 487 50.08 -29.12 -3.37
C ARG A 487 50.59 -29.78 -2.08
N HIS A 488 51.32 -29.04 -1.24
CA HIS A 488 51.89 -29.60 0.00
C HIS A 488 51.32 -28.94 1.26
N LEU A 489 51.10 -27.62 1.28
CA LEU A 489 50.61 -26.94 2.48
C LEU A 489 49.08 -26.89 2.56
N ILE A 490 48.41 -26.29 1.57
CA ILE A 490 46.94 -26.11 1.56
C ILE A 490 46.19 -27.44 1.77
N PRO A 491 46.55 -28.57 1.11
CA PRO A 491 45.84 -29.83 1.33
C PRO A 491 45.84 -30.31 2.79
N ASN A 492 46.86 -29.96 3.58
CA ASN A 492 46.91 -30.28 5.01
C ASN A 492 45.99 -29.38 5.86
N VAL A 493 45.57 -28.22 5.35
CA VAL A 493 44.63 -27.28 6.01
C VAL A 493 43.18 -27.59 5.66
N ILE A 494 42.92 -28.27 4.53
CA ILE A 494 41.56 -28.58 4.04
C ILE A 494 40.66 -29.23 5.10
N PRO A 495 41.10 -30.21 5.92
CA PRO A 495 40.25 -30.79 6.96
C PRO A 495 39.66 -29.74 7.92
N GLN A 496 40.51 -28.86 8.45
CA GLN A 496 40.08 -27.78 9.35
C GLN A 496 39.22 -26.74 8.62
N LEU A 497 39.56 -26.45 7.37
CA LEU A 497 38.80 -25.53 6.54
C LEU A 497 37.38 -26.05 6.27
N ILE A 498 37.21 -27.33 5.96
CA ILE A 498 35.89 -27.94 5.72
C ILE A 498 35.02 -27.80 6.98
N VAL A 499 35.57 -28.03 8.17
CA VAL A 499 34.85 -27.88 9.44
C VAL A 499 34.35 -26.44 9.62
N ILE A 500 35.25 -25.47 9.48
CA ILE A 500 34.92 -24.04 9.65
C ILE A 500 33.95 -23.58 8.57
N ALA A 501 34.16 -23.96 7.31
CA ALA A 501 33.26 -23.61 6.22
C ALA A 501 31.85 -24.18 6.44
N THR A 502 31.75 -25.41 6.94
CA THR A 502 30.45 -26.04 7.22
C THR A 502 29.70 -25.29 8.32
N MET A 503 30.39 -24.89 9.39
CA MET A 503 29.77 -24.08 10.45
C MET A 503 29.41 -22.67 9.94
N GLY A 504 30.30 -22.05 9.16
CA GLY A 504 30.10 -20.73 8.57
C GLY A 504 28.91 -20.65 7.62
N LEU A 505 28.50 -21.76 6.97
CA LEU A 505 27.25 -21.81 6.20
C LEU A 505 26.04 -21.43 7.05
N GLY A 506 25.98 -21.89 8.30
CA GLY A 506 24.92 -21.54 9.24
C GLY A 506 24.91 -20.04 9.54
N ASP A 507 26.09 -19.47 9.81
CA ASP A 507 26.26 -18.04 10.11
C ASP A 507 25.85 -17.15 8.93
N VAL A 508 26.24 -17.53 7.71
CA VAL A 508 25.88 -16.80 6.49
C VAL A 508 24.36 -16.84 6.24
N ILE A 509 23.72 -18.00 6.42
CA ILE A 509 22.27 -18.13 6.27
C ILE A 509 21.55 -17.26 7.29
N LEU A 510 22.02 -17.24 8.54
CA LEU A 510 21.46 -16.39 9.57
C LEU A 510 21.67 -14.90 9.28
N MET A 511 22.83 -14.53 8.73
CA MET A 511 23.12 -13.16 8.28
C MET A 511 22.19 -12.74 7.13
N GLU A 512 22.04 -13.56 6.09
CA GLU A 512 21.08 -13.32 5.00
C GLU A 512 19.66 -13.16 5.55
N ALA A 513 19.27 -14.06 6.46
CA ALA A 513 17.95 -14.01 7.07
C ALA A 513 17.73 -12.72 7.86
N THR A 514 18.75 -12.26 8.58
CA THR A 514 18.73 -10.99 9.33
C THR A 514 18.59 -9.79 8.39
N LEU A 515 19.37 -9.74 7.30
CA LEU A 515 19.27 -8.66 6.32
C LEU A 515 17.91 -8.64 5.62
N SER A 516 17.40 -9.82 5.25
CA SER A 516 16.08 -9.96 4.63
C SER A 516 14.94 -9.63 5.62
N PHE A 517 15.08 -9.99 6.89
CA PHE A 517 14.17 -9.61 7.96
C PHE A 517 14.15 -8.08 8.18
N LEU A 518 15.29 -7.41 8.07
CA LEU A 518 15.39 -5.94 8.09
C LEU A 518 14.89 -5.28 6.79
N GLY A 519 14.42 -6.07 5.82
CA GLY A 519 13.91 -5.58 4.55
C GLY A 519 15.00 -5.14 3.56
N ILE A 520 16.29 -5.38 3.84
CA ILE A 520 17.42 -4.98 2.98
C ILE A 520 18.08 -6.16 2.25
N GLY A 521 17.64 -7.39 2.50
CA GLY A 521 18.11 -8.60 1.83
C GLY A 521 17.38 -8.88 0.51
N VAL A 522 16.89 -10.09 0.33
CA VAL A 522 16.12 -10.51 -0.86
C VAL A 522 14.80 -9.73 -0.94
N LYS A 523 14.37 -9.37 -2.15
CA LYS A 523 13.13 -8.59 -2.39
C LYS A 523 12.13 -9.36 -3.25
N PHE A 524 10.85 -8.99 -3.11
CA PHE A 524 9.76 -9.44 -3.98
C PHE A 524 10.15 -9.26 -5.47
N PRO A 525 9.81 -10.21 -6.38
CA PRO A 525 8.93 -11.38 -6.18
C PRO A 525 9.62 -12.62 -5.58
N TYR A 526 10.94 -12.62 -5.44
CA TYR A 526 11.70 -13.74 -4.91
C TYR A 526 11.40 -14.00 -3.43
N ALA A 527 11.42 -15.27 -3.06
CA ALA A 527 11.38 -15.70 -1.67
C ALA A 527 12.79 -16.04 -1.19
N SER A 528 13.06 -15.71 0.07
CA SER A 528 14.06 -16.36 0.91
C SER A 528 13.40 -16.65 2.25
N TRP A 529 13.91 -17.59 3.05
CA TRP A 529 13.30 -17.84 4.36
C TRP A 529 13.34 -16.58 5.24
N GLY A 530 14.43 -15.80 5.16
CA GLY A 530 14.54 -14.51 5.85
C GLY A 530 13.48 -13.49 5.44
N ASN A 531 13.23 -13.34 4.13
CA ASN A 531 12.24 -12.40 3.64
C ASN A 531 10.82 -12.84 4.03
N ILE A 532 10.52 -14.15 4.04
CA ILE A 532 9.21 -14.62 4.51
C ILE A 532 8.99 -14.25 5.98
N VAL A 533 10.03 -14.33 6.82
CA VAL A 533 9.96 -13.91 8.23
C VAL A 533 9.78 -12.40 8.38
N ASN A 534 10.19 -11.57 7.41
CA ASN A 534 9.97 -10.11 7.45
C ASN A 534 8.50 -9.72 7.70
N ALA A 535 7.54 -10.57 7.34
CA ALA A 535 6.12 -10.36 7.57
C ALA A 535 5.75 -10.09 9.05
N VAL A 536 6.57 -10.55 10.02
CA VAL A 536 6.32 -10.31 11.45
C VAL A 536 6.60 -8.88 11.91
N ASN A 537 7.20 -8.03 11.07
CA ASN A 537 7.36 -6.61 11.38
C ASN A 537 6.00 -5.88 11.48
N ASP A 538 4.94 -6.46 10.91
CA ASP A 538 3.57 -6.04 11.18
C ASP A 538 3.03 -6.80 12.39
N VAL A 539 2.70 -6.06 13.46
CA VAL A 539 2.17 -6.61 14.71
C VAL A 539 0.88 -7.40 14.47
N TYR A 540 0.02 -6.94 13.56
CA TYR A 540 -1.22 -7.65 13.22
C TYR A 540 -0.92 -9.01 12.60
N VAL A 541 0.08 -9.08 11.71
CA VAL A 541 0.51 -10.33 11.07
C VAL A 541 1.18 -11.27 12.07
N LEU A 542 2.05 -10.74 12.92
CA LEU A 542 2.70 -11.50 13.98
C LEU A 542 1.67 -12.21 14.88
N THR A 543 0.60 -11.51 15.27
CA THR A 543 -0.42 -12.05 16.19
C THR A 543 -1.40 -13.00 15.50
N ASN A 544 -1.84 -12.71 14.28
CA ASN A 544 -2.97 -13.42 13.66
C ASN A 544 -2.55 -14.50 12.66
N PHE A 545 -1.37 -14.39 12.03
CA PHE A 545 -0.96 -15.25 10.91
C PHE A 545 0.32 -16.04 11.20
N TRP A 546 0.31 -16.79 12.30
CA TRP A 546 1.46 -17.61 12.74
C TRP A 546 1.97 -18.59 11.66
N PHE A 547 1.08 -19.10 10.81
CA PHE A 547 1.41 -20.05 9.73
C PHE A 547 2.26 -19.42 8.61
N VAL A 548 2.38 -18.09 8.56
CA VAL A 548 3.20 -17.39 7.57
C VAL A 548 4.69 -17.45 7.94
N TRP A 549 5.01 -17.15 9.20
CA TRP A 549 6.40 -16.90 9.61
C TRP A 549 7.02 -18.06 10.41
N ILE A 550 6.23 -18.80 11.19
CA ILE A 550 6.74 -19.93 12.00
C ILE A 550 7.40 -21.00 11.11
N PRO A 551 6.79 -21.44 9.98
CA PRO A 551 7.43 -22.43 9.12
C PRO A 551 8.77 -21.95 8.57
N ALA A 552 8.87 -20.69 8.13
CA ALA A 552 10.11 -20.13 7.60
C ALA A 552 11.21 -20.06 8.69
N GLY A 553 10.87 -19.57 9.88
CA GLY A 553 11.78 -19.53 11.02
C GLY A 553 12.26 -20.93 11.43
N PHE A 554 11.37 -21.92 11.41
CA PHE A 554 11.71 -23.30 11.71
C PHE A 554 12.64 -23.94 10.67
N LEU A 555 12.45 -23.64 9.38
CA LEU A 555 13.35 -24.10 8.32
C LEU A 555 14.75 -23.50 8.44
N ILE A 556 14.85 -22.21 8.81
CA ILE A 556 16.14 -21.58 9.13
C ILE A 556 16.80 -22.31 10.30
N LEU A 557 16.07 -22.49 11.41
CA LEU A 557 16.56 -23.16 12.62
C LEU A 557 17.08 -24.57 12.32
N LEU A 558 16.30 -25.39 11.62
CA LEU A 558 16.70 -26.74 11.25
C LEU A 558 17.94 -26.74 10.37
N THR A 559 18.01 -25.85 9.38
CA THR A 559 19.12 -25.79 8.44
C THR A 559 20.42 -25.37 9.14
N VAL A 560 20.37 -24.32 9.97
CA VAL A 560 21.52 -23.84 10.75
C VAL A 560 21.98 -24.91 11.74
N LEU A 561 21.05 -25.60 12.41
CA LEU A 561 21.37 -26.69 13.31
C LEU A 561 22.01 -27.87 12.55
N GLY A 562 21.48 -28.19 11.36
CA GLY A 562 22.01 -29.23 10.48
C GLY A 562 23.46 -28.97 10.10
N PHE A 563 23.80 -27.75 9.68
CA PHE A 563 25.17 -27.35 9.36
C PHE A 563 26.10 -27.39 10.58
N ASN A 564 25.65 -26.90 11.74
CA ASN A 564 26.46 -26.98 12.97
C ASN A 564 26.77 -28.43 13.38
N PHE A 565 25.76 -29.31 13.39
CA PHE A 565 25.96 -30.72 13.72
C PHE A 565 26.87 -31.45 12.74
N VAL A 566 26.76 -31.17 11.44
CA VAL A 566 27.67 -31.75 10.44
C VAL A 566 29.09 -31.20 10.62
N GLY A 567 29.24 -29.90 10.91
CA GLY A 567 30.52 -29.26 11.20
C GLY A 567 31.23 -29.91 12.40
N ASP A 568 30.53 -30.06 13.53
CA ASP A 568 31.05 -30.74 14.72
C ASP A 568 31.40 -32.20 14.43
N GLY A 569 30.54 -32.91 13.70
CA GLY A 569 30.80 -34.28 13.27
C GLY A 569 32.06 -34.42 12.41
N LEU A 570 32.30 -33.47 11.51
CA LEU A 570 33.51 -33.42 10.69
C LEU A 570 34.74 -33.11 11.54
N ARG A 571 34.62 -32.19 12.51
CA ARG A 571 35.70 -31.87 13.47
C ARG A 571 36.13 -33.11 14.23
N ASP A 572 35.16 -33.84 14.80
CA ASP A 572 35.40 -35.08 15.54
C ASP A 572 36.02 -36.17 14.66
N ALA A 573 35.59 -36.23 13.40
CA ALA A 573 36.08 -37.22 12.46
C ALA A 573 37.54 -36.95 12.05
N PHE A 574 37.90 -35.68 11.88
CA PHE A 574 39.26 -35.24 11.54
C PHE A 574 40.22 -35.19 12.72
N ASP A 575 39.76 -35.14 13.97
CA ASP A 575 40.63 -35.17 15.15
C ASP A 575 41.29 -36.57 15.33
N PRO A 576 42.62 -36.71 15.19
CA PRO A 576 43.31 -37.97 15.37
C PRO A 576 43.40 -38.42 16.84
N LYS A 577 43.23 -37.52 17.82
CA LYS A 577 43.41 -37.78 19.26
C LYS A 577 42.14 -38.24 19.98
N MET A 578 40.96 -38.11 19.37
CA MET A 578 39.67 -38.45 20.00
C MET A 578 39.42 -39.95 20.27
N LYS A 579 40.40 -40.84 20.03
CA LYS A 579 40.41 -42.21 20.54
C LYS A 579 41.83 -42.66 20.90
N ARG A 580 42.28 -42.24 22.08
CA ARG A 580 42.92 -43.16 23.03
C ARG A 580 41.94 -43.42 24.15
#